data_AF-G6F2S4-F1
#
_entry.id   AF-G6F2S4-F1
#
_cell.length_a   1.000
_cell.length_b   1.000
_cell.length_c   1.000
_cell.angle_alpha   90.00
_cell.angle_beta   90.00
_cell.angle_gamma   90.00
#
_symmetry.space_group_name_H-M   'P 1'
#
loop_
_entity.id
_entity.type
_entity.pdbx_description
1 polymer ?
#
loop_
_entity_poly.entity_id
_entity_poly.type
_entity_poly.pdbx_seq_one_letter_code
_entity_poly.pdbx_strand_id
1 'polypeptide(L)'
;MANKIWLMSVSVIMEFVAMSCSGYAQNNGAIYNNNGSYQGRMDSNGNAYNSSGAYKGRLDPNGNAYNSSGSYRGRIDSSGQMYNSSGAYQGRLDSSGNVYNNSGTYRGRIDSSGNVYNSSGSYKGHVDPQHKETGLSLLK
;
A
#
# COMPACT_ATOMS: atom_id res chain seq x y z
N MET A 1 5.63 -6.86 -26.68
CA MET A 1 5.64 -7.85 -25.58
C MET A 1 6.69 -7.45 -24.53
N ALA A 2 6.50 -6.34 -23.81
CA ALA A 2 7.59 -5.78 -22.98
C ALA A 2 7.22 -5.39 -21.53
N ASN A 3 5.98 -5.63 -21.07
CA ASN A 3 5.53 -5.09 -19.77
C ASN A 3 5.28 -6.15 -18.68
N LYS A 4 5.59 -7.43 -18.93
CA LYS A 4 5.30 -8.51 -17.96
C LYS A 4 6.40 -8.77 -16.93
N ILE A 5 7.63 -8.33 -17.17
CA ILE A 5 8.78 -8.62 -16.30
C ILE A 5 8.87 -7.63 -15.13
N TRP A 6 8.50 -6.36 -15.35
CA TRP A 6 8.45 -5.33 -14.28
C TRP A 6 7.31 -5.57 -13.27
N LEU A 7 6.22 -6.20 -13.71
CA LEU A 7 5.07 -6.61 -12.90
C LEU A 7 5.36 -7.81 -11.97
N MET A 8 6.45 -8.56 -12.13
CA MET A 8 6.69 -9.74 -11.28
C MET A 8 7.58 -9.45 -10.08
N SER A 9 8.40 -8.39 -10.13
CA SER A 9 9.39 -8.10 -9.08
C SER A 9 8.92 -7.04 -8.07
N VAL A 10 8.03 -6.12 -8.48
CA VAL A 10 7.51 -5.01 -7.64
C VAL A 10 6.08 -5.28 -7.14
N SER A 11 5.30 -6.10 -7.87
CA SER A 11 3.87 -6.30 -7.60
C SER A 11 3.60 -7.01 -6.27
N VAL A 12 4.55 -7.79 -5.74
CA VAL A 12 4.35 -8.54 -4.49
C VAL A 12 4.73 -7.74 -3.22
N ILE A 13 5.28 -6.53 -3.35
CA ILE A 13 5.39 -5.59 -2.21
C ILE A 13 4.34 -4.51 -2.35
N MET A 14 4.04 -4.03 -3.56
CA MET A 14 2.93 -3.09 -3.76
C MET A 14 1.56 -3.68 -3.44
N GLU A 15 1.31 -4.97 -3.68
CA GLU A 15 0.06 -5.66 -3.27
C GLU A 15 -0.02 -5.95 -1.75
N PHE A 16 1.10 -5.82 -1.02
CA PHE A 16 1.20 -6.14 0.41
C PHE A 16 1.40 -4.89 1.29
N VAL A 17 2.03 -3.85 0.76
CA VAL A 17 2.08 -2.49 1.32
C VAL A 17 0.81 -1.72 0.97
N ALA A 18 0.05 -2.21 -0.02
CA ALA A 18 -1.34 -1.88 -0.34
C ALA A 18 -2.30 -1.73 0.83
N MET A 19 -1.89 -2.04 2.07
CA MET A 19 -2.82 -2.14 3.17
C MET A 19 -2.35 -1.56 4.51
N SER A 20 -1.17 -0.92 4.68
CA SER A 20 -0.53 -1.00 6.01
C SER A 20 0.24 0.19 6.63
N CYS A 21 -0.34 0.82 7.67
CA CYS A 21 0.19 1.72 8.73
C CYS A 21 0.03 3.28 8.67
N SER A 22 -0.86 3.86 9.50
CA SER A 22 -0.44 4.80 10.59
C SER A 22 -1.50 5.02 11.70
N GLY A 23 -1.23 4.53 12.91
CA GLY A 23 -1.88 5.02 14.14
C GLY A 23 -3.20 4.35 14.51
N TYR A 24 -3.14 3.58 15.60
CA TYR A 24 -4.26 3.06 16.40
C TYR A 24 -5.53 3.93 16.38
N ALA A 25 -6.64 3.47 15.75
CA ALA A 25 -8.04 3.63 16.20
C ALA A 25 -9.09 3.07 15.22
N GLN A 26 -9.86 2.07 15.67
CA GLN A 26 -11.32 1.85 15.44
C GLN A 26 -11.98 1.81 14.05
N ASN A 27 -11.35 2.10 12.91
CA ASN A 27 -12.01 1.95 11.61
C ASN A 27 -11.31 0.97 10.69
N ASN A 28 -12.12 0.15 10.03
CA ASN A 28 -11.77 -1.07 9.28
C ASN A 28 -10.95 -0.82 7.99
N GLY A 29 -10.01 0.14 7.97
CA GLY A 29 -8.96 0.33 6.94
C GLY A 29 -9.39 0.08 5.50
N ALA A 30 -10.61 0.49 5.14
CA ALA A 30 -11.27 0.04 3.93
C ALA A 30 -10.71 0.76 2.69
N ILE A 31 -10.58 0.02 1.60
CA ILE A 31 -10.03 0.50 0.34
C ILE A 31 -11.13 0.43 -0.71
N TYR A 32 -11.34 1.53 -1.42
CA TYR A 32 -12.29 1.63 -2.52
C TYR A 32 -11.58 2.13 -3.77
N ASN A 33 -11.91 1.54 -4.92
CA ASN A 33 -11.44 2.06 -6.19
C ASN A 33 -12.22 3.32 -6.61
N ASN A 34 -11.83 3.94 -7.72
CA ASN A 34 -12.50 5.11 -8.30
C ASN A 34 -13.98 4.89 -8.67
N ASN A 35 -14.40 3.64 -8.85
CA ASN A 35 -15.80 3.27 -9.12
C ASN A 35 -16.60 3.03 -7.81
N GLY A 36 -16.00 3.27 -6.64
CA GLY A 36 -16.61 3.01 -5.34
C GLY A 36 -16.70 1.52 -4.98
N SER A 37 -16.05 0.62 -5.73
CA SER A 37 -16.04 -0.80 -5.41
C SER A 37 -15.01 -1.12 -4.33
N TYR A 38 -15.45 -1.80 -3.27
CA TYR A 38 -14.61 -2.28 -2.19
C TYR A 38 -13.51 -3.24 -2.69
N GLN A 39 -12.27 -2.98 -2.31
CA GLN A 39 -11.09 -3.76 -2.70
C GLN A 39 -10.54 -4.62 -1.57
N GLY A 40 -10.84 -4.27 -0.32
CA GLY A 40 -10.31 -4.94 0.85
C GLY A 40 -10.20 -4.01 2.05
N ARG A 41 -9.69 -4.56 3.16
CA ARG A 41 -9.49 -3.84 4.41
C ARG A 41 -8.28 -4.28 5.18
N MET A 42 -7.67 -3.36 5.93
CA MET A 42 -6.79 -3.71 7.04
C MET A 42 -7.52 -3.55 8.37
N ASP A 43 -7.32 -4.50 9.28
CA ASP A 43 -7.77 -4.37 10.67
C ASP A 43 -6.72 -3.67 11.55
N SER A 44 -7.12 -3.35 12.79
CA SER A 44 -6.25 -2.67 13.76
C SER A 44 -5.06 -3.51 14.24
N ASN A 45 -5.03 -4.81 13.96
CA ASN A 45 -3.89 -5.68 14.26
C ASN A 45 -2.90 -5.76 13.10
N GLY A 46 -3.15 -5.01 12.02
CA GLY A 46 -2.33 -5.03 10.82
C GLY A 46 -2.65 -6.17 9.87
N ASN A 47 -3.77 -6.89 10.04
CA ASN A 47 -4.17 -7.97 9.13
C ASN A 47 -4.89 -7.41 7.91
N ALA A 48 -4.42 -7.80 6.74
CA ALA A 48 -4.96 -7.43 5.45
C ALA A 48 -5.93 -8.49 4.92
N TYR A 49 -7.08 -8.05 4.39
CA TYR A 49 -8.12 -8.89 3.80
C TYR A 49 -8.54 -8.37 2.44
N ASN A 50 -8.77 -9.26 1.47
CA ASN A 50 -9.30 -8.85 0.17
C ASN A 50 -10.80 -8.50 0.22
N SER A 51 -11.36 -8.10 -0.92
CA SER A 51 -12.78 -7.76 -1.05
C SER A 51 -13.75 -8.89 -0.67
N SER A 52 -13.31 -10.15 -0.78
CA SER A 52 -14.06 -11.35 -0.37
C SER A 52 -13.89 -11.71 1.11
N GLY A 53 -13.07 -10.96 1.86
CA GLY A 53 -12.76 -11.23 3.28
C GLY A 53 -11.68 -12.29 3.51
N ALA A 54 -11.00 -12.76 2.47
CA ALA A 54 -9.90 -13.70 2.62
C ALA A 54 -8.64 -13.00 3.14
N TYR A 55 -8.01 -13.57 4.17
CA TYR A 55 -6.75 -13.08 4.72
C TYR A 55 -5.64 -13.10 3.66
N LYS A 56 -4.98 -11.96 3.49
CA LYS A 56 -3.90 -11.77 2.52
C LYS A 56 -2.53 -11.70 3.16
N GLY A 57 -2.44 -11.33 4.43
CA GLY A 57 -1.17 -11.17 5.11
C GLY A 57 -1.28 -10.15 6.24
N ARG A 58 -0.14 -9.78 6.81
CA ARG A 58 -0.07 -8.90 7.97
C ARG A 58 1.07 -7.91 7.81
N LEU A 59 0.89 -6.70 8.31
CA LEU A 59 1.98 -5.80 8.68
C LEU A 59 2.13 -5.78 10.19
N ASP A 60 3.35 -5.96 10.69
CA ASP A 60 3.63 -5.79 12.11
C ASP A 60 3.88 -4.31 12.50
N PRO A 61 3.87 -3.96 13.79
CA PRO A 61 4.15 -2.61 14.26
C PRO A 61 5.56 -2.09 13.93
N ASN A 62 6.49 -2.95 13.55
CA ASN A 62 7.83 -2.58 13.11
C ASN A 62 7.89 -2.29 11.60
N GLY A 63 6.74 -2.36 10.91
CA GLY A 63 6.63 -2.13 9.48
C GLY A 63 7.02 -3.33 8.62
N ASN A 64 7.18 -4.53 9.19
CA ASN A 64 7.45 -5.73 8.43
C ASN A 64 6.16 -6.31 7.84
N ALA A 65 6.17 -6.55 6.53
CA ALA A 65 5.07 -7.15 5.80
C ALA A 65 5.27 -8.65 5.64
N TYR A 66 4.23 -9.42 5.91
CA TYR A 66 4.19 -10.88 5.79
C TYR A 66 3.00 -11.29 4.92
N ASN A 67 3.16 -12.37 4.16
CA ASN A 67 2.06 -12.91 3.38
C ASN A 67 1.11 -13.79 4.20
N SER A 68 0.03 -14.27 3.58
CA SER A 68 -0.94 -15.16 4.21
C SER A 68 -0.33 -16.46 4.76
N SER A 69 0.81 -16.88 4.23
CA SER A 69 1.59 -18.04 4.68
C SER A 69 2.62 -17.70 5.77
N GLY A 70 2.71 -16.43 6.20
CA GLY A 70 3.66 -15.96 7.21
C GLY A 70 5.08 -15.68 6.67
N SER A 71 5.31 -15.73 5.36
CA SER A 71 6.61 -15.41 4.77
C SER A 71 6.81 -13.90 4.69
N TYR A 72 7.98 -13.43 5.13
CA TYR A 72 8.39 -12.02 5.01
C TYR A 72 8.43 -11.57 3.54
N ARG A 73 7.82 -10.40 3.26
CA ARG A 73 7.71 -9.80 1.92
C ARG A 73 8.50 -8.51 1.78
N GLY A 74 8.88 -7.89 2.87
CA GLY A 74 9.56 -6.60 2.86
C GLY A 74 9.15 -5.75 4.06
N ARG A 75 9.58 -4.50 4.07
CA ARG A 75 9.26 -3.58 5.16
C ARG A 75 9.05 -2.17 4.67
N ILE A 76 8.30 -1.40 5.45
CA ILE A 76 8.26 0.06 5.40
C ILE A 76 8.88 0.59 6.69
N ASP A 77 9.79 1.56 6.60
CA ASP A 77 10.33 2.20 7.79
C ASP A 77 9.53 3.46 8.17
N SER A 78 9.88 4.03 9.34
CA SER A 78 9.22 5.23 9.86
C SER A 78 9.42 6.49 9.01
N SER A 79 10.37 6.48 8.07
CA SER A 79 10.56 7.55 7.10
C SER A 79 9.74 7.35 5.81
N GLY A 80 8.96 6.26 5.76
CA GLY A 80 8.12 5.90 4.63
C GLY A 80 8.89 5.23 3.49
N GLN A 81 10.16 4.84 3.68
CA GLN A 81 10.90 4.09 2.69
C GLN A 81 10.49 2.63 2.69
N MET A 82 10.24 2.09 1.50
CA MET A 82 9.80 0.72 1.29
C MET A 82 10.95 -0.14 0.76
N TYR A 83 11.07 -1.34 1.28
CA TYR A 83 12.09 -2.31 0.91
C TYR A 83 11.45 -3.67 0.65
N ASN A 84 12.00 -4.42 -0.30
CA ASN A 84 11.58 -5.80 -0.55
C ASN A 84 12.15 -6.79 0.48
N SER A 85 11.73 -8.05 0.39
CA SER A 85 12.21 -9.13 1.28
C SER A 85 13.73 -9.33 1.25
N SER A 86 14.39 -8.91 0.18
CA SER A 86 15.85 -8.96 0.02
C SER A 86 16.56 -7.68 0.48
N GLY A 87 15.82 -6.70 1.01
CA GLY A 87 16.35 -5.41 1.47
C GLY A 87 16.58 -4.37 0.36
N ALA A 88 16.16 -4.62 -0.87
CA ALA A 88 16.30 -3.64 -1.95
C ALA A 88 15.20 -2.58 -1.90
N TYR A 89 15.60 -1.32 -1.99
CA TYR A 89 14.68 -0.17 -2.00
C TYR A 89 13.67 -0.23 -3.15
N GLN A 90 12.39 -0.02 -2.83
CA GLN A 90 11.26 -0.08 -3.75
C GLN A 90 10.61 1.28 -4.01
N GLY A 91 10.87 2.27 -3.16
CA GLY A 91 10.25 3.59 -3.26
C GLY A 91 9.97 4.17 -1.89
N ARG A 92 9.27 5.30 -1.86
CA ARG A 92 8.89 5.96 -0.61
C ARG A 92 7.51 6.62 -0.70
N LEU A 93 6.86 6.70 0.45
CA LEU A 93 5.74 7.59 0.73
C LEU A 93 6.25 8.71 1.62
N ASP A 94 6.14 9.97 1.20
CA ASP A 94 6.53 11.09 2.05
C ASP A 94 5.39 11.57 2.97
N SER A 95 5.71 12.42 3.93
CA SER A 95 4.75 12.99 4.89
C SER A 95 3.67 13.86 4.24
N SER A 96 3.90 14.34 3.03
CA SER A 96 2.94 15.10 2.23
C SER A 96 1.99 14.19 1.44
N GLY A 97 2.16 12.87 1.56
CA GLY A 97 1.36 11.86 0.89
C GLY A 97 1.82 11.55 -0.54
N ASN A 98 2.96 12.06 -0.98
CA ASN A 98 3.48 11.75 -2.32
C ASN A 98 4.16 10.39 -2.35
N VAL A 99 3.91 9.63 -3.41
CA VAL A 99 4.45 8.30 -3.65
C VAL A 99 5.48 8.37 -4.76
N TYR A 100 6.65 7.81 -4.50
CA TYR A 100 7.74 7.69 -5.46
C TYR A 100 8.17 6.23 -5.60
N ASN A 101 8.56 5.84 -6.82
CA ASN A 101 9.18 4.53 -7.03
C ASN A 101 10.66 4.51 -6.61
N ASN A 102 11.31 3.36 -6.76
CA ASN A 102 12.73 3.17 -6.45
C ASN A 102 13.68 4.09 -7.25
N SER A 103 13.28 4.52 -8.44
CA SER A 103 14.01 5.49 -9.27
C SER A 103 13.76 6.95 -8.90
N GLY A 104 12.92 7.22 -7.89
CA GLY A 104 12.53 8.57 -7.48
C GLY A 104 11.49 9.24 -8.40
N THR A 105 10.89 8.49 -9.33
CA THR A 105 9.81 8.99 -10.18
C THR A 105 8.51 9.09 -9.37
N TYR A 106 7.85 10.25 -9.44
CA TYR A 106 6.54 10.48 -8.84
C TYR A 106 5.47 9.56 -9.46
N ARG A 107 4.72 8.87 -8.61
CA ARG A 107 3.67 7.89 -9.00
C ARG A 107 2.26 8.39 -8.69
N GLY A 108 2.13 9.33 -7.78
CA GLY A 108 0.85 9.82 -7.33
C GLY A 108 0.91 10.34 -5.91
N ARG A 109 -0.26 10.72 -5.38
CA ARG A 109 -0.39 11.23 -4.02
C ARG A 109 -1.64 10.73 -3.35
N ILE A 110 -1.63 10.80 -2.03
CA ILE A 110 -2.75 10.47 -1.16
C ILE A 110 -2.98 11.67 -0.26
N ASP A 111 -4.13 12.31 -0.40
CA ASP A 111 -4.38 13.56 0.33
C ASP A 111 -4.74 13.31 1.80
N SER A 112 -4.94 14.39 2.56
CA SER A 112 -5.33 14.34 3.97
C SER A 112 -6.64 13.59 4.22
N SER A 113 -7.51 13.57 3.20
CA SER A 113 -8.83 12.96 3.24
C SER A 113 -8.83 11.54 2.69
N GLY A 114 -7.67 10.95 2.38
CA GLY A 114 -7.56 9.58 1.89
C GLY A 114 -7.88 9.41 0.40
N ASN A 115 -8.04 10.50 -0.36
CA ASN A 115 -8.22 10.39 -1.80
C ASN A 115 -6.87 10.11 -2.48
N VAL A 116 -6.88 9.14 -3.39
CA VAL A 116 -5.70 8.71 -4.12
C VAL A 116 -5.74 9.26 -5.54
N TYR A 117 -4.63 9.87 -5.97
CA TYR A 117 -4.46 10.42 -7.30
C TYR A 117 -3.20 9.86 -7.94
N ASN A 118 -3.26 9.49 -9.22
CA ASN A 118 -2.06 9.09 -9.95
C ASN A 118 -1.15 10.28 -10.30
N SER A 119 -0.03 10.00 -10.95
CA SER A 119 0.94 11.00 -11.38
C SER A 119 0.38 12.06 -12.34
N SER A 120 -0.70 11.75 -13.07
CA SER A 120 -1.42 12.70 -13.93
C SER A 120 -2.51 13.51 -13.21
N GLY A 121 -2.67 13.33 -11.90
CA GLY A 121 -3.69 14.01 -11.09
C GLY A 121 -5.10 13.41 -11.20
N SER A 122 -5.25 12.27 -11.86
CA SER A 122 -6.53 11.56 -11.98
C SER A 122 -6.84 10.78 -10.72
N TYR A 123 -8.06 10.90 -10.21
CA TYR A 123 -8.56 10.17 -9.06
C TYR A 123 -8.57 8.65 -9.31
N LYS A 124 -8.07 7.88 -8.35
CA LYS A 124 -7.94 6.41 -8.40
C LYS A 124 -8.75 5.69 -7.34
N GLY A 125 -9.25 6.40 -6.35
CA GLY A 125 -10.09 5.84 -5.31
C GLY A 125 -9.82 6.48 -3.96
N HIS A 126 -10.36 5.85 -2.93
CA HIS A 126 -10.35 6.36 -1.58
C HIS A 126 -9.91 5.27 -0.62
N VAL A 127 -9.15 5.69 0.36
CA VAL A 127 -8.70 4.85 1.47
C VAL A 127 -8.99 5.54 2.78
N ASP A 128 -9.06 4.76 3.85
CA ASP A 128 -9.14 5.33 5.19
C ASP A 128 -7.97 6.31 5.43
N PRO A 129 -8.23 7.57 5.83
CA PRO A 129 -7.19 8.56 6.07
C PRO A 129 -6.17 8.18 7.16
N GLN A 130 -6.50 7.26 8.05
CA GLN A 130 -5.58 6.70 9.04
C GLN A 130 -4.68 5.62 8.44
N HIS A 131 -4.99 5.15 7.24
CA HIS A 131 -4.27 4.08 6.56
C HIS A 131 -3.91 4.49 5.12
N LYS A 132 -3.36 5.70 4.93
CA LYS A 132 -3.10 6.27 3.59
C LYS A 132 -2.19 5.41 2.74
N GLU A 133 -1.18 4.80 3.34
CA GLU A 133 -0.28 3.87 2.71
C GLU A 133 -0.98 2.66 2.06
N THR A 134 -2.22 2.34 2.45
CA THR A 134 -3.05 1.38 1.71
C THR A 134 -3.34 1.82 0.26
N GLY A 135 -3.38 3.13 0.01
CA GLY A 135 -3.74 3.71 -1.28
C GLY A 135 -2.69 3.52 -2.37
N LEU A 136 -1.47 3.06 -2.04
CA LEU A 136 -0.45 2.70 -3.03
C LEU A 136 -0.94 1.63 -4.00
N SER A 137 -1.84 0.75 -3.55
CA SER A 137 -2.47 -0.29 -4.38
C SER A 137 -3.28 0.24 -5.56
N LEU A 138 -3.73 1.49 -5.47
CA LEU A 138 -4.52 2.17 -6.49
C LEU A 138 -3.65 2.90 -7.53
N LEU A 139 -2.32 2.98 -7.32
CA LEU A 139 -1.36 3.71 -8.17
C LEU A 139 -0.63 2.84 -9.21
N LYS A 140 -1.33 1.82 -9.73
CA LYS A 140 -0.85 0.89 -10.76
C LYS A 140 -0.33 1.63 -12.00
#